data_AF-A0ABD0Q661-F1
#
_entry.id   AF-A0ABD0Q661-F1
#
_cell.length_a   1.000
_cell.length_b   1.000
_cell.length_c   1.000
_cell.angle_alpha   90.00
_cell.angle_beta   90.00
_cell.angle_gamma   90.00
#
_symmetry.space_group_name_H-M   'P 1'
#
loop_
_entity.id
_entity.type
_entity.pdbx_description
1 polymer ?
#
loop_
_entity_poly.entity_id
_entity_poly.type
_entity_poly.pdbx_seq_one_letter_code
_entity_poly.pdbx_strand_id
1 'polypeptide(L)'
;GDCATLLKNMGPLPVDMTRMYFAETVLALEYLHSYGIVHRDLKPDNLLITSMGHIKLTDFGLSKIGLMNMTTNLYEGHVEKDTREFIDKQ
;
A
#
# COMPACT_ATOMS: atom_id res chain seq x y z
N GLY A 1 4.13 -19.42 0.05
CA GLY A 1 3.08 -19.22 -0.98
C GLY A 1 2.61 -17.79 -0.94
N ASP A 2 1.78 -17.38 -1.89
CA ASP A 2 1.16 -16.06 -1.90
C ASP A 2 -0.16 -16.00 -1.10
N CYS A 3 -0.57 -14.78 -0.76
CA CYS A 3 -1.79 -14.50 -0.01
C CYS A 3 -3.05 -14.85 -0.82
N ALA A 4 -3.01 -14.74 -2.16
CA ALA A 4 -4.13 -15.17 -3.02
C ALA A 4 -4.44 -16.66 -2.84
N THR A 5 -3.40 -17.50 -2.80
CA THR A 5 -3.53 -18.94 -2.59
C THR A 5 -4.05 -19.25 -1.20
N LEU A 6 -3.59 -18.51 -0.18
CA LEU A 6 -4.12 -18.65 1.18
C LEU A 6 -5.63 -18.35 1.23
N LEU A 7 -6.05 -17.24 0.63
CA LEU A 7 -7.47 -16.84 0.56
C LEU A 7 -8.33 -17.85 -0.22
N LYS A 8 -7.82 -18.41 -1.32
CA LYS A 8 -8.52 -19.45 -2.07
C LYS A 8 -8.74 -20.72 -1.25
N ASN A 9 -7.77 -21.10 -0.43
CA ASN A 9 -7.81 -22.35 0.34
C ASN A 9 -8.57 -22.21 1.66
N MET A 10 -8.48 -21.07 2.33
CA MET A 10 -9.11 -20.85 3.65
C MET A 10 -10.40 -20.03 3.59
N GLY A 11 -10.67 -19.35 2.47
CA GLY A 11 -11.74 -18.36 2.40
C GLY A 11 -11.36 -17.07 3.17
N PRO A 12 -12.35 -16.34 3.70
CA PRO A 12 -12.11 -15.13 4.50
C PRO A 12 -11.21 -15.42 5.71
N LEU A 13 -10.16 -14.63 5.89
CA LEU A 13 -9.26 -14.76 7.02
C LEU A 13 -9.87 -14.17 8.29
N PRO A 14 -9.49 -14.68 9.47
CA PRO A 14 -9.81 -14.03 10.74
C PRO A 14 -9.35 -12.56 10.75
N VAL A 15 -10.13 -11.71 11.42
CA VAL A 15 -9.89 -10.26 11.47
C VAL A 15 -8.49 -9.92 12.00
N ASP A 16 -8.02 -10.66 13.02
CA ASP A 16 -6.70 -10.39 13.61
C ASP A 16 -5.55 -10.71 12.64
N MET A 17 -5.66 -11.81 11.88
CA MET A 17 -4.67 -12.15 10.84
C MET A 17 -4.69 -11.11 9.72
N THR A 18 -5.90 -10.72 9.28
CA THR A 18 -6.09 -9.68 8.27
C THR A 18 -5.46 -8.36 8.72
N ARG A 19 -5.66 -7.96 9.98
CA ARG A 19 -5.08 -6.75 10.57
C ARG A 19 -3.55 -6.78 10.52
N MET A 20 -2.94 -7.91 10.90
CA MET A 20 -1.48 -8.06 10.89
C MET A 20 -0.92 -7.98 9.47
N TYR A 21 -1.50 -8.73 8.53
CA TYR A 21 -1.05 -8.71 7.13
C TYR A 21 -1.20 -7.33 6.49
N PHE A 22 -2.30 -6.64 6.78
CA PHE A 22 -2.53 -5.29 6.28
C PHE A 22 -1.52 -4.30 6.89
N ALA A 23 -1.25 -4.37 8.19
CA ALA A 23 -0.27 -3.53 8.85
C ALA A 23 1.14 -3.71 8.27
N GLU A 24 1.58 -4.95 8.07
CA GLU A 24 2.88 -5.26 7.45
C GLU A 24 2.96 -4.76 5.99
N THR A 25 1.85 -4.89 5.25
CA THR A 25 1.76 -4.37 3.87
C THR A 25 1.90 -2.85 3.85
N VAL A 26 1.23 -2.14 4.77
CA VAL A 26 1.31 -0.68 4.90
C VAL A 26 2.74 -0.24 5.25
N LEU A 27 3.39 -0.91 6.21
CA LEU A 27 4.79 -0.61 6.58
C LEU A 27 5.75 -0.82 5.41
N ALA A 28 5.57 -1.90 4.64
CA ALA A 28 6.39 -2.17 3.47
C ALA A 28 6.18 -1.11 2.37
N LEU A 29 4.95 -0.64 2.17
CA LEU A 29 4.65 0.44 1.22
C LEU A 29 5.22 1.77 1.68
N GLU A 30 5.08 2.12 2.97
CA GLU A 30 5.68 3.32 3.55
C GLU A 30 7.20 3.34 3.33
N TYR A 31 7.87 2.21 3.54
CA TYR A 31 9.28 2.07 3.25
C TYR A 31 9.59 2.29 1.76
N LEU A 32 8.87 1.66 0.83
CA LEU A 32 9.08 1.92 -0.61
C LEU A 32 8.87 3.40 -0.95
N HIS A 33 7.85 4.00 -0.34
CA HIS A 33 7.48 5.37 -0.56
C HIS A 33 8.54 6.36 -0.05
N SER A 34 9.24 6.06 1.06
CA SER A 34 10.35 6.88 1.53
C SER A 34 11.53 6.92 0.55
N TYR A 35 11.63 5.96 -0.37
CA TYR A 35 12.60 5.95 -1.47
C TYR A 35 12.02 6.46 -2.81
N GLY A 36 10.80 6.99 -2.80
CA GLY A 36 10.11 7.47 -3.99
C GLY A 36 9.72 6.36 -4.98
N ILE A 37 9.62 5.11 -4.51
CA ILE A 37 9.26 3.94 -5.30
C ILE A 37 7.77 3.67 -5.12
N VAL A 38 7.00 3.66 -6.22
CA VAL A 38 5.59 3.23 -6.21
C VAL A 38 5.48 1.82 -6.77
N HIS A 39 4.87 0.90 -6.02
CA HIS A 39 4.75 -0.52 -6.42
C HIS A 39 3.85 -0.71 -7.66
N ARG A 40 2.72 -0.01 -7.71
CA ARG A 40 1.69 0.01 -8.78
C ARG A 40 0.93 -1.29 -9.09
N ASP A 41 1.35 -2.44 -8.56
CA ASP A 41 0.62 -3.71 -8.72
C ASP A 41 0.37 -4.40 -7.38
N LEU A 42 -0.30 -3.70 -6.46
CA LEU A 42 -0.60 -4.26 -5.14
C LEU A 42 -1.85 -5.14 -5.22
N LYS A 43 -1.67 -6.45 -4.99
CA LYS A 43 -2.73 -7.46 -4.98
C LYS A 43 -2.29 -8.69 -4.17
N PRO A 44 -3.21 -9.56 -3.73
CA PRO A 44 -2.86 -10.73 -2.91
C PRO A 44 -1.83 -11.68 -3.55
N ASP A 45 -1.77 -11.75 -4.87
CA ASP A 45 -0.77 -12.55 -5.62
C ASP A 45 0.67 -12.04 -5.39
N ASN A 46 0.82 -10.74 -5.13
CA ASN A 46 2.11 -10.07 -4.91
C ASN A 46 2.44 -9.91 -3.41
N LEU A 47 1.68 -10.58 -2.53
CA LEU A 47 1.95 -10.65 -1.09
C LEU A 47 2.39 -12.07 -0.74
N LEU A 48 3.69 -12.27 -0.58
CA LEU A 48 4.24 -13.57 -0.17
C LEU A 48 4.14 -13.73 1.34
N ILE A 49 3.78 -14.94 1.78
CA ILE A 49 3.77 -15.33 3.19
C ILE A 49 5.01 -16.16 3.47
N THR A 50 5.82 -15.68 4.41
CA THR A 50 7.03 -16.35 4.88
C THR A 50 6.71 -17.57 5.74
N SER A 51 7.68 -18.45 6.00
CA SER A 51 7.52 -19.60 6.90
C SER A 51 7.16 -19.21 8.34
N MET A 52 7.45 -17.97 8.74
CA MET A 52 7.09 -17.42 10.04
C MET A 52 5.70 -16.74 10.05
N GLY A 53 5.01 -16.69 8.90
CA GLY A 53 3.69 -16.08 8.78
C GLY A 53 3.68 -14.58 8.49
N HIS A 54 4.82 -13.95 8.20
CA HIS A 54 4.90 -12.53 7.83
C HIS A 54 4.77 -12.28 6.34
N ILE A 55 4.25 -11.10 5.97
CA ILE A 55 4.12 -10.60 4.60
C ILE A 55 5.45 -10.09 4.05
N LYS A 56 5.70 -10.37 2.77
CA LYS A 56 6.72 -9.73 1.95
C LYS A 56 6.14 -9.35 0.59
N LEU A 57 6.40 -8.12 0.16
CA LEU A 57 6.06 -7.67 -1.19
C LEU A 57 6.95 -8.38 -2.23
N THR A 58 6.37 -8.69 -3.39
CA THR A 58 7.08 -9.21 -4.56
C THR A 58 6.57 -8.56 -5.84
N ASP A 59 7.24 -8.85 -6.95
CA ASP A 59 6.90 -8.39 -8.30
C ASP A 59 6.92 -6.86 -8.49
N PHE A 60 8.15 -6.34 -8.55
CA PHE A 60 8.43 -4.94 -8.85
C PHE A 60 8.48 -4.66 -10.36
N GLY A 61 8.00 -5.57 -11.22
CA GLY A 61 8.08 -5.41 -12.68
C GLY A 61 7.33 -4.18 -13.21
N LEU A 62 6.29 -3.75 -12.47
CA LEU A 62 5.54 -2.52 -12.75
C LEU A 62 5.93 -1.35 -11.83
N SER A 63 6.94 -1.47 -10.99
CA SER A 63 7.31 -0.38 -10.07
C SER A 63 7.91 0.83 -10.81
N LYS A 64 7.77 2.03 -10.22
CA LYS A 64 8.33 3.27 -10.79
C LYS A 64 8.94 4.17 -9.71
N ILE A 65 10.13 4.68 -9.99
CA ILE A 65 10.85 5.66 -9.17
C ILE A 65 10.47 7.08 -9.60
N GLY A 66 10.36 8.00 -8.65
CA GLY A 66 10.20 9.44 -8.91
C GLY A 66 8.76 9.88 -9.19
N LEU A 67 7.79 8.96 -9.15
CA LEU A 67 6.37 9.30 -9.31
C LEU A 67 5.82 10.03 -8.07
N MET A 68 6.35 9.70 -6.89
CA MET A 68 5.85 10.26 -5.63
C MET A 68 6.03 11.76 -5.53
N ASN A 69 7.12 12.33 -6.04
CA ASN A 69 7.31 13.79 -6.04
C ASN A 69 6.19 14.50 -6.84
N MET A 70 5.69 13.90 -7.92
CA MET A 70 4.54 14.47 -8.64
C MET A 70 3.23 14.29 -7.89
N THR A 71 3.02 13.14 -7.25
CA THR A 71 1.76 12.85 -6.55
C THR A 71 1.63 13.60 -5.23
N THR A 72 2.71 13.73 -4.47
CA THR A 72 2.76 14.56 -3.24
C THR A 72 2.48 16.02 -3.56
N ASN A 73 3.13 16.60 -4.59
CA ASN A 73 2.83 17.96 -5.03
C ASN A 73 1.37 18.16 -5.45
N LEU A 74 0.75 17.16 -6.10
CA LEU A 74 -0.66 17.19 -6.48
C LEU A 74 -1.59 17.09 -5.26
N TYR A 75 -1.25 16.23 -4.28
CA TYR A 75 -2.02 16.08 -3.04
C TYR A 75 -1.92 17.32 -2.16
N GLU A 76 -0.72 17.86 -1.94
CA GLU A 76 -0.52 19.11 -1.18
C GLU A 76 -1.26 20.27 -1.84
N GLY A 77 -1.21 20.37 -3.18
CA GLY A 77 -1.98 21.37 -3.92
C GLY A 77 -3.50 21.21 -3.80
N HIS A 78 -4.02 19.97 -3.70
CA HIS A 78 -5.46 19.72 -3.49
C HIS A 78 -5.89 20.03 -2.06
N VAL A 79 -5.10 19.59 -1.07
CA VAL A 79 -5.35 19.84 0.35
C VAL A 79 -5.36 21.34 0.64
N GLU A 80 -4.42 22.11 0.09
CA GLU A 80 -4.43 23.56 0.20
C GLU A 80 -5.70 24.19 -0.38
N LYS A 81 -6.20 23.66 -1.49
CA LYS A 81 -7.38 24.20 -2.18
C LYS A 81 -8.65 23.95 -1.37
N ASP A 82 -8.82 22.73 -0.87
CA ASP A 82 -9.95 22.36 0.00
C ASP A 82 -9.92 23.15 1.32
N THR A 83 -8.72 23.39 1.87
CA THR A 83 -8.55 24.19 3.10
C THR A 83 -8.92 25.67 2.86
N ARG A 84 -8.54 26.25 1.71
CA ARG A 84 -8.92 27.63 1.35
C ARG A 84 -10.43 27.77 1.10
N GLU A 85 -11.06 26.83 0.40
CA GLU A 85 -12.52 26.86 0.16
C GLU A 85 -13.35 26.72 1.45
N PHE A 86 -12.81 26.06 2.47
CA PHE A 86 -13.46 25.95 3.77
C PHE A 86 -13.40 27.27 4.57
N ILE A 87 -12.29 28.00 4.45
CA ILE A 87 -12.11 29.31 5.11
C ILE A 87 -12.99 30.39 4.46
N ASP A 88 -13.12 30.39 3.13
CA ASP A 88 -13.93 31.39 2.39
C ASP A 88 -15.46 31.24 2.60
N LYS A 89 -15.91 30.16 3.26
CA LYS A 89 -17.33 29.87 3.53
C LYS A 89 -17.76 30.11 4.99
N GLN A 90 -16.86 30.61 5.85
CA GLN A 90 -17.19 31.09 7.20
C GLN A 90 -17.35 32.62 7.23
#